data_AF-A0A4V2QBS8-F1
#
_entry.id   AF-A0A4V2QBS8-F1
#
_cell.length_a   1.000
_cell.length_b   1.000
_cell.length_c   1.000
_cell.angle_alpha   90.00
_cell.angle_beta   90.00
_cell.angle_gamma   90.00
#
_symmetry.space_group_name_H-M   'P 1'
#
loop_
_entity.id
_entity.type
_entity.pdbx_description
1 polymer ?
#
loop_
_entity_poly.entity_id
_entity_poly.type
_entity_poly.pdbx_seq_one_letter_code
_entity_poly.pdbx_strand_id
1 'polypeptide(L)' 'MKVNDISVAVISLIRLGAVFRFVYCMVRLQGAEEEATQYRKRAKNILLFYILAESIWQIKDIIMYYYS' A
#
# COMPACT_ATOMS: atom_id res chain seq x y z
N MET A 1 22.95 4.74 15.79
CA MET A 1 21.76 4.49 14.92
C MET A 1 20.84 3.55 15.68
N LYS A 2 19.67 4.02 16.13
CA LYS A 2 18.79 3.21 16.99
C LYS A 2 18.01 2.23 16.12
N VAL A 3 17.71 1.05 16.66
CA VAL A 3 16.91 0.00 15.97
C VAL A 3 15.57 0.54 15.45
N ASN A 4 15.02 1.58 16.10
CA ASN A 4 13.83 2.29 15.64
C ASN A 4 14.00 2.98 14.29
N ASP A 5 15.13 3.65 14.02
CA ASP A 5 15.37 4.34 12.75
C ASP A 5 15.47 3.35 11.60
N ILE A 6 16.14 2.21 11.85
CA ILE A 6 16.25 1.11 10.89
C ILE A 6 14.87 0.50 10.61
N SER A 7 14.06 0.32 11.65
CA SER A 7 12.69 -0.19 11.50
C SER A 7 11.86 0.77 10.64
N VAL A 8 11.85 2.07 10.95
CA VAL A 8 11.12 3.08 10.17
C VAL A 8 11.60 3.11 8.71
N ALA A 9 12.91 3.02 8.46
CA ALA A 9 13.46 2.97 7.12
C ALA A 9 12.98 1.73 6.34
N VAL A 10 13.05 0.54 6.92
CA VAL A 10 12.59 -0.72 6.30
C VAL A 10 11.08 -0.66 6.01
N ILE A 11 10.31 -0.13 6.94
CA ILE A 11 8.87 0.06 6.79
C ILE A 11 8.56 1.03 5.63
N SER A 12 9.30 2.15 5.55
CA SER A 12 9.10 3.13 4.49
C SER A 12 9.43 2.56 3.10
N LEU A 13 10.42 1.67 3.02
CA LEU A 13 10.76 0.91 1.81
C LEU A 13 9.66 -0.05 1.40
N ILE A 14 9.03 -0.75 2.36
CA ILE A 14 7.89 -1.64 2.09
C ILE A 14 6.70 -0.83 1.54
N ARG A 15 6.40 0.34 2.13
CA ARG A 15 5.38 1.26 1.63
C ARG A 15 5.66 1.74 0.22
N LEU A 16 6.89 2.18 -0.06
CA LEU A 16 7.31 2.58 -1.41
C LEU A 16 7.12 1.44 -2.43
N GLY A 17 7.50 0.20 -2.07
CA GLY A 17 7.28 -0.97 -2.91
C GLY A 17 5.80 -1.26 -3.19
N ALA A 18 4.93 -1.05 -2.19
CA ALA A 18 3.49 -1.19 -2.34
C ALA A 18 2.89 -0.11 -3.27
N VAL A 19 3.33 1.14 -3.14
CA VAL A 19 2.95 2.24 -4.03
C VAL A 19 3.41 1.97 -5.46
N PHE A 20 4.65 1.51 -5.65
CA PHE A 20 5.15 1.13 -6.98
C PHE A 20 4.32 0.02 -7.63
N ARG A 21 3.91 -1.00 -6.87
CA ARG A 21 3.01 -2.05 -7.37
C ARG A 21 1.63 -1.51 -7.73
N PHE A 22 1.10 -0.57 -6.94
CA PHE A 22 -0.18 0.06 -7.21
C PHE A 22 -0.12 0.88 -8.52
N VAL A 23 0.89 1.73 -8.67
CA VAL A 23 1.11 2.54 -9.88
C VAL A 23 1.34 1.64 -11.09
N TYR A 24 2.16 0.60 -10.97
CA TYR A 24 2.39 -0.36 -12.05
C TYR A 24 1.08 -1.01 -12.53
N CYS A 25 0.20 -1.44 -11.61
CA CYS A 25 -1.10 -1.98 -11.99
C CYS A 25 -2.01 -0.93 -12.63
N MET A 26 -2.01 0.31 -12.15
CA MET A 26 -2.76 1.42 -12.75
C MET A 26 -2.30 1.76 -14.16
N VAL A 27 -0.98 1.79 -14.41
CA VAL A 27 -0.43 2.04 -15.76
C VAL A 27 -0.78 0.90 -16.70
N ARG A 28 -0.67 -0.36 -16.25
CA ARG A 28 -1.05 -1.52 -17.06
C ARG A 28 -2.54 -1.62 -17.34
N LEU A 29 -3.38 -1.03 -16.49
CA LEU A 29 -4.84 -0.95 -16.65
C LEU A 29 -5.27 0.03 -17.75
N GLN A 30 -4.47 1.06 -18.05
CA GLN A 30 -4.79 2.05 -19.09
C GLN A 30 -4.54 1.54 -20.52
N GLY A 31 -3.70 0.51 -20.70
CA GLY A 31 -3.37 -0.04 -22.02
C GLY A 31 -4.31 -1.12 -22.55
N ALA A 32 -5.35 -1.50 -21.80
CA ALA A 32 -6.25 -2.61 -22.13
C ALA A 32 -7.73 -2.18 -21.98
N GLU A 33 -8.21 -1.33 -22.90
CA GLU A 33 -9.58 -0.81 -22.89
C GLU A 33 -10.67 -1.87 -23.22
N GLU A 34 -10.31 -3.02 -23.81
CA GLU A 34 -11.30 -3.99 -24.31
C GLU A 34 -11.91 -4.94 -23.24
N GLU A 35 -11.38 -5.04 -22.00
CA GLU A 35 -11.97 -5.89 -20.93
C GLU A 35 -12.29 -5.11 -19.63
N ALA A 36 -12.78 -3.87 -19.76
CA ALA A 36 -13.00 -2.91 -18.67
C ALA A 36 -13.71 -3.45 -17.41
N THR A 37 -14.56 -4.48 -17.53
CA THR A 37 -15.33 -5.06 -16.41
C THR A 37 -14.49 -5.96 -15.50
N GLN A 38 -13.57 -6.76 -16.06
CA GLN A 38 -12.70 -7.66 -15.29
C GLN A 38 -11.52 -6.89 -14.67
N TYR A 39 -11.05 -5.87 -15.39
CA TYR A 39 -10.01 -4.95 -14.93
C TYR A 39 -10.45 -4.08 -13.74
N ARG A 40 -11.70 -3.59 -13.72
CA ARG A 40 -12.26 -2.89 -12.54
C ARG A 40 -12.28 -3.75 -11.28
N LYS A 41 -12.54 -5.06 -11.39
CA LYS A 41 -12.48 -5.99 -10.23
C LYS A 41 -11.05 -6.14 -9.70
N ARG A 42 -10.07 -6.31 -10.60
CA ARG A 42 -8.65 -6.42 -10.21
C ARG A 42 -8.13 -5.13 -9.57
N ALA A 43 -8.45 -3.97 -10.16
CA ALA A 43 -8.08 -2.67 -9.60
C ALA A 43 -8.64 -2.48 -8.18
N LYS A 44 -9.92 -2.81 -7.98
CA LYS A 44 -10.56 -2.74 -6.66
C LYS A 44 -9.92 -3.67 -5.64
N ASN A 45 -9.56 -4.91 -6.01
CA ASN A 45 -8.89 -5.84 -5.10
C ASN A 45 -7.51 -5.34 -4.67
N ILE A 46 -6.73 -4.76 -5.61
CA ILE A 46 -5.40 -4.21 -5.31
C ILE A 46 -5.53 -2.98 -4.43
N LEU A 47 -6.48 -2.09 -4.73
CA LEU A 47 -6.77 -0.91 -3.92
C LEU A 47 -7.21 -1.30 -2.50
N LEU A 48 -8.12 -2.27 -2.35
CA LEU A 48 -8.55 -2.79 -1.06
C LEU A 48 -7.39 -3.38 -0.27
N PHE A 49 -6.54 -4.17 -0.91
CA PHE A 49 -5.35 -4.74 -0.27
C PHE A 49 -4.39 -3.65 0.21
N TYR A 50 -4.17 -2.61 -0.61
CA TYR A 50 -3.32 -1.47 -0.25
C TYR A 50 -3.89 -0.70 0.95
N ILE A 51 -5.19 -0.40 0.94
CA ILE A 51 -5.87 0.30 2.05
C ILE A 51 -5.78 -0.51 3.35
N LEU A 52 -6.00 -1.83 3.28
CA LEU A 52 -5.89 -2.71 4.45
C LEU A 52 -4.46 -2.74 5.00
N ALA A 53 -3.45 -2.80 4.13
CA ALA A 53 -2.04 -2.76 4.53
C ALA A 53 -1.65 -1.42 5.18
N GLU A 54 -2.14 -0.30 4.63
CA GLU A 54 -1.92 1.04 5.20
C GLU A 54 -2.60 1.20 6.57
N SER A 55 -3.79 0.61 6.73
CA SER A 55 -4.60 0.67 7.96
C SER A 55 -3.90 0.03 9.16
N ILE A 56 -3.11 -1.03 8.95
CA ILE A 56 -2.31 -1.67 10.02
C ILE A 56 -1.32 -0.67 10.62
N TRP A 57 -0.73 0.18 9.77
CA TRP A 57 0.17 1.23 10.21
C TRP A 57 -0.55 2.35 10.96
N GLN A 58 -1.71 2.78 10.46
CA GLN A 58 -2.55 3.75 11.14
C GLN A 58 -2.90 3.28 12.57
N ILE A 59 -3.26 1.99 12.72
CA ILE A 59 -3.57 1.40 14.02
C ILE A 59 -2.34 1.38 14.93
N LYS A 60 -1.17 1.02 14.41
CA LYS A 60 0.09 1.04 15.17
C LYS A 60 0.42 2.45 15.67
N ASP A 61 0.27 3.48 14.84
CA ASP A 61 0.50 4.88 15.25
C ASP A 61 -0.49 5.33 16.32
N ILE A 62 -1.78 4.96 16.19
CA ILE A 62 -2.80 5.27 17.21
C ILE A 62 -2.47 4.59 18.55
N ILE A 63 -2.01 3.32 18.52
CA ILE A 63 -1.61 2.61 19.74
C ILE A 63 -0.37 3.25 20.36
N MET A 64 0.64 3.58 19.56
CA MET A 64 1.85 4.26 20.05
C MET A 64 1.53 5.65 20.63
N TYR A 65 0.59 6.38 20.03
CA TYR A 65 0.10 7.65 20.56
C TYR A 65 -0.58 7.47 21.93
N TYR A 66 -1.34 6.40 22.11
CA TYR A 66 -2.07 6.14 23.36
C TYR A 66 -1.16 5.70 24.52
N TYR A 67 -0.06 5.01 24.22
CA TYR A 67 0.89 4.51 25.23
C TYR A 67 2.08 5.44 25.47
N SER A 68 2.14 6.59 24.82
CA SER A 68 3.15 7.63 25.02
C SER A 68 2.69 8.69 26.01
#